data_AF-A0A7Y2EYW1-F1
#
_entry.id   AF-A0A7Y2EYW1-F1
#
_cell.length_a   1.000
_cell.length_b   1.000
_cell.length_c   1.000
_cell.angle_alpha   90.00
_cell.angle_beta   90.00
_cell.angle_gamma   90.00
#
_symmetry.space_group_name_H-M   'P 1'
#
loop_
_entity.id
_entity.type
_entity.pdbx_description
1 polymer ?
#
loop_
_entity_poly.entity_id
_entity_poly.type
_entity_poly.pdbx_seq_one_letter_code
_entity_poly.pdbx_strand_id
1 'polypeptide(L)'
;MTVFVADEQDADIPADALKELAELVLTHEGYPADTEVTVLFVDDETIAGYNERFMGREGPTDVLAFPLEELQADVAPSPRGSG
;
A
#
# COMPACT_ATOMS: atom_id res chain seq x y z
N MET A 1 8.66 -5.35 11.08
CA MET A 1 8.01 -4.80 9.88
C MET A 1 7.46 -6.00 9.15
N THR A 2 6.21 -5.98 8.74
CA THR A 2 5.62 -7.11 8.02
C THR A 2 5.05 -6.61 6.70
N VAL A 3 5.64 -7.05 5.59
CA VAL A 3 5.12 -6.75 4.26
C VAL A 3 4.56 -8.03 3.63
N PHE A 4 3.32 -7.95 3.18
CA PHE A 4 2.66 -8.98 2.38
C PHE A 4 2.57 -8.50 0.93
N VAL A 5 2.97 -9.36 -0.01
CA VAL A 5 2.82 -9.13 -1.44
C VAL A 5 1.92 -10.23 -1.99
N ALA A 6 0.88 -9.83 -2.71
CA ALA A 6 -0.01 -10.72 -3.43
C ALA A 6 -0.12 -10.25 -4.88
N ASP A 7 -0.19 -11.21 -5.80
CA ASP A 7 -0.24 -10.97 -7.23
C ASP A 7 -1.46 -11.71 -7.80
N GLU A 8 -2.46 -10.95 -8.23
CA GLU A 8 -3.74 -11.46 -8.74
C GLU A 8 -3.95 -11.17 -10.23
N GLN A 9 -2.91 -10.66 -10.90
CA GLN A 9 -2.86 -10.44 -12.36
C GLN A 9 -2.11 -11.56 -13.06
N ASP A 10 -2.14 -11.55 -14.39
CA ASP A 10 -1.46 -12.54 -15.26
C ASP A 10 0.01 -12.20 -15.56
N ALA A 11 0.54 -11.08 -15.05
CA ALA A 11 1.89 -10.61 -15.33
C ALA A 11 2.89 -11.10 -14.27
N ASP A 12 4.05 -11.62 -14.70
CA ASP A 12 5.11 -12.02 -13.78
C ASP A 12 5.76 -10.81 -13.09
N ILE A 13 5.78 -10.81 -11.76
CA ILE A 13 6.49 -9.81 -10.95
C ILE A 13 7.55 -10.44 -10.05
N PRO A 14 8.63 -9.72 -9.72
CA PRO A 14 9.61 -10.17 -8.73
C PRO A 14 9.10 -9.91 -7.30
N ALA A 15 8.10 -10.69 -6.86
CA ALA A 15 7.37 -10.47 -5.60
C ALA A 15 8.29 -10.38 -4.37
N ASP A 16 9.28 -11.27 -4.24
CA ASP A 16 10.22 -11.26 -3.12
C ASP A 16 11.09 -9.99 -3.10
N ALA A 17 11.59 -9.56 -4.26
CA ALA A 17 12.40 -8.34 -4.35
C ALA A 17 11.58 -7.08 -4.05
N LEU A 18 10.31 -7.06 -4.46
CA LEU A 18 9.38 -5.96 -4.17
C LEU A 18 9.03 -5.91 -2.68
N LYS A 19 8.87 -7.08 -2.04
CA LYS A 19 8.68 -7.19 -0.60
C LYS A 19 9.89 -6.62 0.16
N GLU A 20 11.10 -7.05 -0.19
CA GLU A 20 12.33 -6.56 0.43
C GLU A 20 12.49 -5.04 0.24
N LEU A 21 12.16 -4.53 -0.95
CA LEU A 21 12.19 -3.09 -1.23
C LEU A 21 11.21 -2.32 -0.35
N ALA A 22 9.98 -2.80 -0.18
CA ALA A 22 8.99 -2.15 0.67
C ALA A 22 9.43 -2.16 2.15
N GLU A 23 9.98 -3.27 2.65
CA GLU A 23 10.54 -3.37 4.00
C GLU A 23 11.69 -2.37 4.21
N LEU A 24 12.57 -2.22 3.21
CA LEU A 24 13.67 -1.26 3.23
C LEU A 24 13.17 0.18 3.28
N VAL A 25 12.19 0.54 2.43
CA VAL A 25 11.60 1.88 2.39
C VAL A 25 10.96 2.21 3.74
N LEU A 26 10.10 1.34 4.28
CA LEU A 26 9.45 1.59 5.57
C LEU A 26 10.47 1.75 6.70
N THR A 27 11.56 0.98 6.67
CA THR A 27 12.64 1.08 7.66
C THR A 27 13.37 2.42 7.53
N HIS A 28 13.68 2.85 6.31
CA HIS A 28 14.38 4.11 6.05
C HIS A 28 13.53 5.34 6.41
N GLU A 29 12.22 5.27 6.18
CA GLU A 29 11.27 6.33 6.56
C GLU A 29 10.96 6.36 8.08
N GLY A 30 11.54 5.44 8.87
CA GLY A 30 11.45 5.45 10.33
C GLY A 30 10.13 4.92 10.89
N TYR A 31 9.41 4.08 10.15
CA TYR A 31 8.18 3.45 10.65
C TYR A 31 8.47 2.44 11.77
N PRO A 32 7.55 2.29 12.75
CA PRO A 32 7.69 1.31 13.83
C PRO A 32 7.89 -0.13 13.34
N ALA A 33 8.59 -0.94 14.13
CA ALA A 33 8.88 -2.34 13.81
C ALA A 33 7.63 -3.24 13.79
N ASP A 34 6.50 -2.80 14.33
CA ASP A 34 5.20 -3.49 14.27
C ASP A 34 4.31 -3.00 13.11
N THR A 35 4.83 -2.15 12.22
CA THR A 35 4.13 -1.73 11.00
C THR A 35 3.86 -2.90 10.06
N GLU A 36 2.63 -2.95 9.55
CA GLU A 36 2.15 -3.91 8.56
C GLU A 36 1.69 -3.21 7.29
N VAL A 37 2.10 -3.74 6.13
CA VAL A 37 1.67 -3.26 4.80
C VAL A 37 1.33 -4.46 3.92
N THR A 38 0.22 -4.35 3.20
CA THR A 38 -0.13 -5.29 2.12
C THR A 38 -0.07 -4.56 0.79
N VAL A 39 0.69 -5.11 -0.16
CA VAL A 39 0.77 -4.66 -1.55
C VAL A 39 0.09 -5.71 -2.42
N LEU A 40 -0.98 -5.31 -3.10
CA LEU A 40 -1.73 -6.16 -4.00
C LEU A 40 -1.52 -5.67 -5.43
N PHE A 41 -1.06 -6.56 -6.30
CA PHE A 41 -0.98 -6.32 -7.73
C PHE A 41 -2.21 -6.90 -8.41
N VAL A 42 -2.90 -6.09 -9.21
CA VAL A 42 -4.16 -6.46 -9.87
C VAL A 42 -4.17 -5.94 -11.31
N ASP A 43 -5.08 -6.47 -12.12
CA ASP A 43 -5.29 -6.00 -13.48
C ASP A 43 -6.10 -4.67 -13.56
N ASP A 44 -6.15 -4.12 -14.77
CA ASP A 44 -6.83 -2.84 -15.07
C ASP A 44 -8.34 -2.89 -14.74
N GLU A 45 -8.99 -4.04 -14.94
CA GLU A 45 -10.43 -4.20 -14.67
C GLU A 45 -10.69 -4.14 -13.16
N THR A 46 -9.86 -4.83 -12.39
CA THR A 46 -9.94 -4.89 -10.93
C THR A 46 -9.64 -3.54 -10.29
N ILE A 47 -8.56 -2.85 -10.71
CA ILE A 47 -8.23 -1.53 -10.16
C ILE A 47 -9.26 -0.46 -10.55
N ALA A 48 -9.86 -0.56 -11.74
CA ALA A 48 -10.99 0.29 -12.11
C ALA A 48 -12.20 0.07 -11.20
N GLY A 49 -12.53 -1.19 -10.90
CA GLY A 49 -13.59 -1.53 -9.95
C GLY A 49 -13.34 -0.99 -8.55
N TYR A 50 -12.09 -1.01 -8.07
CA TYR A 50 -11.71 -0.40 -6.80
C TYR A 50 -11.77 1.13 -6.83
N ASN A 51 -11.33 1.75 -7.91
CA ASN A 51 -11.35 3.20 -8.08
C ASN A 51 -12.80 3.73 -8.07
N GLU A 52 -13.71 3.03 -8.75
CA GLU A 52 -15.13 3.39 -8.73
C GLU A 52 -15.72 3.18 -7.34
N ARG A 53 -15.50 1.99 -6.74
CA ARG A 53 -16.09 1.62 -5.45
C ARG A 53 -15.63 2.51 -4.29
N PHE A 54 -14.34 2.83 -4.23
CA PHE A 54 -13.75 3.48 -3.05
C PHE A 54 -13.38 4.95 -3.28
N MET A 55 -13.14 5.37 -4.53
CA MET A 55 -12.81 6.77 -4.86
C MET A 55 -13.94 7.48 -5.63
N GLY A 56 -14.96 6.75 -6.10
CA GLY A 56 -16.04 7.31 -6.92
C GLY A 56 -15.57 7.82 -8.29
N ARG A 57 -14.46 7.28 -8.80
CA ARG A 57 -13.86 7.67 -10.08
C ARG A 57 -13.94 6.51 -11.08
N GLU A 58 -14.34 6.82 -12.30
CA GLU A 58 -14.43 5.83 -13.38
C GLU A 58 -13.04 5.54 -13.99
N GLY A 59 -12.82 4.28 -14.36
CA GLY A 59 -11.61 3.82 -15.05
C GLY A 59 -10.43 3.46 -14.14
N PRO A 60 -9.37 2.87 -14.70
CA PRO A 60 -8.20 2.43 -13.94
C PRO A 60 -7.35 3.60 -13.46
N THR A 61 -6.50 3.33 -12.47
CA THR A 61 -5.46 4.23 -11.97
C THR A 61 -4.20 3.41 -11.67
N ASP A 62 -3.03 4.03 -11.65
CA ASP A 62 -1.76 3.31 -11.44
C ASP A 62 -1.63 2.75 -10.01
N VAL A 63 -2.25 3.40 -9.02
CA VAL A 63 -2.17 3.01 -7.62
C VAL A 63 -3.38 3.50 -6.82
N LEU A 64 -3.77 2.71 -5.82
CA LEU A 64 -4.70 3.07 -4.76
C LEU A 64 -4.07 2.73 -3.41
N ALA A 65 -4.20 3.63 -2.44
CA ALA A 65 -3.71 3.42 -1.08
C ALA A 65 -4.88 3.48 -0.09
N PHE A 66 -5.04 2.43 0.70
CA PHE A 66 -6.07 2.32 1.73
C PHE A 66 -5.43 2.30 3.11
N PRO A 67 -5.60 3.34 3.95
CA PRO A 67 -5.07 3.31 5.30
C PRO A 67 -5.93 2.41 6.20
N LEU A 68 -5.28 1.60 7.04
CA LEU A 68 -5.96 0.76 8.03
C LEU A 68 -6.42 1.56 9.26
N GLU A 69 -5.68 2.62 9.61
CA GLU A 69 -6.07 3.60 10.61
C GLU A 69 -6.83 4.74 9.91
N GLU A 70 -7.86 5.32 10.54
CA GLU A 70 -8.50 6.53 10.03
C GLU A 70 -7.47 7.67 9.98
N LEU A 71 -6.91 7.92 8.80
CA LEU A 71 -6.18 9.15 8.54
C LEU A 71 -7.23 10.26 8.46
N GLN A 72 -7.27 11.14 9.46
CA GLN A 72 -7.97 12.42 9.30
C GLN A 72 -7.33 13.12 8.10
N ALA A 73 -8.14 13.48 7.10
CA ALA A 73 -7.72 13.91 5.77
C ALA A 73 -6.75 15.12 5.75
N ASP A 74 -6.50 15.75 6.90
CA ASP A 74 -5.71 16.97 7.04
C ASP A 74 -4.64 16.88 8.15
N VAL A 75 -4.41 15.71 8.75
CA VAL A 75 -3.43 15.54 9.82
C VAL A 75 -2.31 14.62 9.32
N ALA A 76 -1.16 15.22 9.01
CA ALA A 76 0.06 14.46 8.82
C ALA A 76 0.29 13.58 10.07
N PRO A 77 0.58 12.28 9.93
CA PRO A 77 0.78 11.41 11.07
C PRO A 77 1.90 11.99 11.94
N SER A 78 1.56 12.33 13.19
CA SER A 78 2.54 12.77 14.16
C SER A 78 3.57 11.65 14.36
N PRO A 79 4.88 11.92 14.31
CA PRO A 79 5.88 10.92 14.66
C PRO A 79 5.60 10.44 16.08
N ARG A 80 5.24 9.18 16.26
CA ARG A 80 5.06 8.60 17.60
C ARG A 80 6.43 8.50 18.28
N GLY A 81 6.74 9.51 19.11
CA GLY A 81 7.53 9.37 20.33
C GLY A 81 9.06 9.46 20.20
N SER A 82 9.61 10.65 20.39
CA SER A 82 10.87 10.81 21.13
C SER A 82 10.57 10.69 22.63
N GLY A 83 10.83 9.52 23.20
CA GLY A 83 10.84 9.26 24.64
C GLY A 83 12.20 8.73 25.07
#